data_AF-V7PF45-F1
#
_entry.id   AF-V7PF45-F1
#
_cell.length_a   1.000
_cell.length_b   1.000
_cell.length_c   1.000
_cell.angle_alpha   90.00
_cell.angle_beta   90.00
_cell.angle_gamma   90.00
#
_symmetry.space_group_name_H-M   'P 1'
#
loop_
_entity.id
_entity.type
_entity.pdbx_description
1 polymer ?
#
loop_
_entity_poly.entity_id
_entity_poly.type
_entity_poly.pdbx_seq_one_letter_code
_entity_poly.pdbx_strand_id
1 'polypeptide(L)'
;MDNTMCRRFDTLRNYLPDDLSKPKNNDINHLGNIKNYCSNGESGEKECKTDLDKINGGCLWLFDQLFVKNQKSDINIAEYIIIWLSYMLNLKKESKITKLKDFYSNYIETNTHYTNCNNDGGNPNKSLKGITGYNNYKEIIDTKKGLLNINSEYMSKFYEAFKSLCNMYTELDANDTTNKNYLNCAKKFVGKYNELNEVSDITEDSPYYQVLSTLSNDYNNFKKF
;
A
#
# COMPACT_ATOMS: atom_id res chain seq x y z
N MET A 1 8.13 -8.78 -2.66
CA MET A 1 6.97 -9.08 -1.78
C MET A 1 7.26 -10.25 -0.84
N ASP A 2 6.62 -10.27 0.34
CA ASP A 2 6.61 -11.42 1.25
C ASP A 2 5.32 -11.50 2.11
N ASN A 3 5.17 -12.60 2.85
CA ASN A 3 4.03 -12.86 3.73
C ASN A 3 3.83 -11.77 4.80
N THR A 4 4.91 -11.23 5.37
CA THR A 4 4.81 -10.22 6.43
C THR A 4 4.23 -8.93 5.89
N MET A 5 4.67 -8.51 4.70
CA MET A 5 4.13 -7.34 4.00
C MET A 5 2.63 -7.52 3.72
N CYS A 6 2.24 -8.65 3.15
CA CYS A 6 0.84 -8.94 2.83
C CYS A 6 -0.05 -8.96 4.08
N ARG A 7 0.42 -9.53 5.19
CA ARG A 7 -0.30 -9.49 6.47
C ARG A 7 -0.53 -8.07 7.00
N ARG A 8 0.35 -7.10 6.73
CA ARG A 8 0.11 -5.69 7.10
C ARG A 8 -1.04 -5.10 6.28
N PHE A 9 -1.10 -5.37 4.97
CA PHE A 9 -2.24 -4.97 4.15
C PHE A 9 -3.54 -5.64 4.61
N ASP A 10 -3.52 -6.94 4.90
CA ASP A 10 -4.69 -7.67 5.41
C ASP A 10 -5.18 -7.09 6.74
N THR A 11 -4.25 -6.76 7.63
CA THR A 11 -4.55 -6.08 8.88
C THR A 11 -5.27 -4.77 8.59
N LEU A 12 -4.70 -3.90 7.76
CA LEU A 12 -5.35 -2.63 7.42
C LEU A 12 -6.74 -2.82 6.81
N ARG A 13 -6.91 -3.81 5.91
CA ARG A 13 -8.21 -4.14 5.28
C ARG A 13 -9.29 -4.54 6.29
N ASN A 14 -8.92 -5.12 7.45
CA ASN A 14 -9.89 -5.45 8.51
C ASN A 14 -10.45 -4.22 9.22
N TYR A 15 -9.74 -3.10 9.20
CA TYR A 15 -10.13 -1.83 9.83
C TYR A 15 -10.62 -0.80 8.80
N LEU A 16 -10.11 -0.88 7.58
CA LEU A 16 -10.46 -0.04 6.44
C LEU A 16 -10.74 -0.92 5.21
N PRO A 17 -11.95 -1.50 5.12
CA PRO A 17 -12.29 -2.44 4.06
C PRO A 17 -12.20 -1.80 2.67
N ASP A 18 -11.61 -2.58 1.77
CA ASP A 18 -11.43 -2.28 0.35
C ASP A 18 -12.53 -2.92 -0.52
N ASP A 19 -13.62 -3.35 0.13
CA ASP A 19 -14.80 -3.95 -0.48
C ASP A 19 -16.03 -3.36 0.24
N LEU A 20 -16.87 -2.64 -0.50
CA LEU A 20 -18.03 -1.95 0.06
C LEU A 20 -19.12 -2.91 0.56
N SER A 21 -19.09 -4.17 0.13
CA SER A 21 -20.04 -5.20 0.59
C SER A 21 -19.67 -5.78 1.95
N LYS A 22 -18.43 -5.57 2.42
CA LYS A 22 -17.95 -6.12 3.68
C LYS A 22 -18.22 -5.16 4.84
N PRO A 23 -18.72 -5.67 5.98
CA PRO A 23 -18.89 -4.84 7.16
C PRO A 23 -17.54 -4.31 7.66
N LYS A 24 -17.56 -3.10 8.24
CA LYS A 24 -16.43 -2.60 9.02
C LYS A 24 -16.34 -3.42 10.30
N ASN A 25 -15.42 -4.36 10.34
CA ASN A 25 -15.29 -5.26 11.49
C ASN A 25 -14.75 -4.53 12.72
N ASN A 26 -13.87 -3.54 12.51
CA ASN A 26 -13.21 -2.81 13.59
C ASN A 26 -13.18 -1.31 13.30
N ASP A 27 -13.19 -0.50 14.36
CA ASP A 27 -12.91 0.93 14.23
C ASP A 27 -11.41 1.14 13.95
N ILE A 28 -11.11 1.78 12.81
CA ILE A 28 -9.75 2.13 12.39
C ILE A 28 -8.98 2.91 13.44
N ASN A 29 -9.64 3.71 14.27
CA ASN A 29 -9.02 4.41 15.39
C ASN A 29 -8.32 3.45 16.38
N HIS A 30 -8.66 2.16 16.38
CA HIS A 30 -8.04 1.13 17.22
C HIS A 30 -6.87 0.41 16.52
N LEU A 31 -6.50 0.79 15.29
CA LEU A 31 -5.40 0.18 14.55
C LEU A 31 -4.04 0.72 15.02
N GLY A 32 -3.52 0.15 16.10
CA GLY A 32 -2.16 0.43 16.59
C GLY A 32 -1.91 1.93 16.79
N ASN A 33 -0.91 2.46 16.09
CA ASN A 33 -0.51 3.87 16.16
C ASN A 33 -1.15 4.77 15.09
N ILE A 34 -2.17 4.30 14.35
CA ILE A 34 -2.74 5.07 13.24
C ILE A 34 -3.27 6.45 13.69
N LYS A 35 -3.80 6.56 14.92
CA LYS A 35 -4.27 7.82 15.52
C LYS A 35 -3.21 8.92 15.50
N ASN A 36 -1.92 8.56 15.55
CA ASN A 36 -0.83 9.53 15.49
C ASN A 36 -0.78 10.27 14.15
N TYR A 37 -1.27 9.64 13.08
CA TYR A 37 -1.32 10.18 11.72
C TYR A 37 -2.65 10.88 11.40
N CYS A 38 -3.65 10.72 12.27
CA CYS A 38 -4.97 11.32 12.18
C CYS A 38 -4.96 12.71 12.86
N SER A 39 -4.24 13.68 12.30
CA SER A 39 -4.17 15.02 12.88
C SER A 39 -5.26 15.92 12.31
N ASN A 40 -6.32 16.16 13.08
CA ASN A 40 -7.19 17.33 12.91
C ASN A 40 -6.66 18.42 13.85
N GLY A 41 -6.42 19.62 13.32
CA GLY A 41 -5.92 20.76 14.09
C GLY A 41 -6.77 21.05 15.34
N GLU A 42 -6.07 21.50 16.38
CA GLU A 42 -6.51 22.07 17.66
C GLU A 42 -7.59 21.32 18.48
N SER A 43 -7.12 20.80 19.62
CA SER A 43 -7.87 20.51 20.87
C SER A 43 -8.82 19.30 20.95
N GLY A 44 -8.91 18.44 19.92
CA GLY A 44 -9.68 17.18 19.99
C GLY A 44 -8.82 15.92 20.18
N GLU A 45 -9.48 14.80 20.55
CA GLU A 45 -8.86 13.48 20.46
C GLU A 45 -8.36 13.22 19.02
N LYS A 46 -7.13 12.70 18.89
CA LYS A 46 -6.49 12.42 17.60
C LYS A 46 -7.16 11.23 16.93
N GLU A 47 -8.19 11.49 16.15
CA GLU A 47 -8.98 10.46 15.48
C GLU A 47 -9.13 10.72 13.98
N CYS A 48 -9.16 9.64 13.21
CA CYS A 48 -9.41 9.68 11.78
C CYS A 48 -10.92 9.75 11.55
N LYS A 49 -11.46 10.97 11.39
CA LYS A 49 -12.91 11.19 11.33
C LYS A 49 -13.46 10.93 9.93
N THR A 50 -12.88 11.59 8.94
CA THR A 50 -13.33 11.51 7.55
C THR A 50 -12.76 10.27 6.85
N ASP A 51 -13.36 9.86 5.73
CA ASP A 51 -12.80 8.77 4.93
C ASP A 51 -11.42 9.14 4.35
N LEU A 52 -11.17 10.42 4.04
CA LEU A 52 -9.85 10.90 3.64
C LEU A 52 -8.84 10.84 4.78
N ASP A 53 -9.24 11.19 6.01
CA ASP A 53 -8.37 11.07 7.19
C ASP A 53 -7.94 9.60 7.35
N LYS A 54 -8.90 8.68 7.22
CA LYS A 54 -8.68 7.23 7.36
C LYS A 54 -7.76 6.69 6.28
N ILE A 55 -7.96 7.09 5.03
CA ILE A 55 -7.11 6.72 3.90
C ILE A 55 -5.69 7.26 4.11
N ASN A 56 -5.56 8.53 4.52
CA ASN A 56 -4.28 9.15 4.79
C ASN A 56 -3.53 8.47 5.96
N GLY A 57 -4.24 8.25 7.08
CA GLY A 57 -3.70 7.54 8.24
C GLY A 57 -3.29 6.11 7.88
N GLY A 58 -4.11 5.41 7.09
CA GLY A 58 -3.80 4.05 6.61
C GLY A 58 -2.56 4.00 5.73
N CYS A 59 -2.38 4.99 4.84
CA CYS A 59 -1.19 5.12 4.01
C CYS A 59 0.07 5.29 4.87
N LEU A 60 0.08 6.27 5.78
CA LEU A 60 1.18 6.53 6.71
C LEU A 60 1.46 5.33 7.61
N TRP A 61 0.41 4.66 8.07
CA TRP A 61 0.53 3.45 8.86
C TRP A 61 1.22 2.33 8.07
N LEU A 62 0.89 2.10 6.80
CA LEU A 62 1.59 1.11 5.97
C LEU A 62 3.07 1.46 5.81
N PHE A 63 3.42 2.72 5.56
CA PHE A 63 4.81 3.16 5.48
C PHE A 63 5.57 2.87 6.79
N ASP A 64 5.01 3.23 7.94
CA ASP A 64 5.60 2.93 9.25
C ASP A 64 5.73 1.43 9.52
N GLN A 65 4.68 0.66 9.27
CA GLN A 65 4.72 -0.77 9.54
C GLN A 65 5.71 -1.51 8.63
N LEU A 66 5.84 -1.11 7.37
CA LEU A 66 6.68 -1.81 6.41
C LEU A 66 8.13 -1.37 6.48
N PHE A 67 8.40 -0.06 6.44
CA PHE A 67 9.76 0.45 6.40
C PHE A 67 10.39 0.52 7.80
N VAL A 68 9.66 0.96 8.82
CA VAL A 68 10.24 1.17 10.17
C VAL A 68 10.10 -0.08 11.04
N LYS A 69 8.88 -0.58 11.23
CA LYS A 69 8.64 -1.73 12.12
C LYS A 69 9.22 -3.02 11.57
N ASN A 70 8.96 -3.29 10.28
CA ASN A 70 9.45 -4.49 9.61
C ASN A 70 10.85 -4.30 8.97
N GLN A 71 11.45 -3.10 9.10
CA GLN A 71 12.80 -2.78 8.60
C GLN A 71 13.04 -3.15 7.14
N LYS A 72 12.04 -2.98 6.27
CA LYS A 72 12.19 -3.25 4.84
C LYS A 72 13.00 -2.13 4.20
N SER A 73 14.10 -2.47 3.56
CA SER A 73 14.94 -1.53 2.80
C SER A 73 14.51 -1.40 1.33
N ASP A 74 13.79 -2.38 0.80
CA ASP A 74 13.29 -2.36 -0.58
C ASP A 74 12.18 -1.30 -0.75
N ILE A 75 12.54 -0.19 -1.37
CA ILE A 75 11.64 0.94 -1.62
C ILE A 75 10.57 0.62 -2.68
N ASN A 76 10.70 -0.45 -3.46
CA ASN A 76 9.66 -0.84 -4.43
C ASN A 76 8.34 -1.22 -3.75
N ILE A 77 8.37 -1.55 -2.45
CA ILE A 77 7.16 -1.72 -1.63
C ILE A 77 6.26 -0.47 -1.68
N ALA A 78 6.84 0.73 -1.85
CA ALA A 78 6.07 1.95 -1.98
C ALA A 78 5.13 1.95 -3.20
N GLU A 79 5.45 1.20 -4.26
CA GLU A 79 4.57 1.03 -5.42
C GLU A 79 3.22 0.44 -5.00
N TYR A 80 3.25 -0.61 -4.16
CA TYR A 80 2.03 -1.24 -3.65
C TYR A 80 1.23 -0.35 -2.70
N ILE A 81 1.90 0.45 -1.88
CA ILE A 81 1.22 1.42 -1.00
C ILE A 81 0.53 2.49 -1.85
N ILE A 82 1.19 3.00 -2.90
CA ILE A 82 0.64 4.01 -3.82
C ILE A 82 -0.54 3.43 -4.63
N ILE A 83 -0.44 2.20 -5.11
CA ILE A 83 -1.51 1.49 -5.81
C ILE A 83 -2.73 1.31 -4.90
N TRP A 84 -2.52 0.84 -3.67
CA TRP A 84 -3.58 0.74 -2.66
C TRP A 84 -4.23 2.10 -2.39
N LEU A 85 -3.43 3.16 -2.21
CA LEU A 85 -3.92 4.52 -1.99
C LEU A 85 -4.81 4.98 -3.15
N SER A 86 -4.34 4.82 -4.39
CA SER A 86 -5.14 5.17 -5.57
C SER A 86 -6.45 4.39 -5.65
N TYR A 87 -6.42 3.09 -5.34
CA TYR A 87 -7.62 2.27 -5.33
C TYR A 87 -8.63 2.75 -4.29
N MET A 88 -8.17 3.01 -3.06
CA MET A 88 -9.04 3.45 -1.96
C MET A 88 -9.67 4.83 -2.22
N LEU A 89 -8.92 5.77 -2.82
CA LEU A 89 -9.45 7.08 -3.23
C LEU A 89 -10.55 6.92 -4.29
N ASN A 90 -10.35 6.03 -5.27
CA ASN A 90 -11.35 5.74 -6.31
C ASN A 90 -12.56 4.95 -5.77
N LEU A 91 -12.37 4.13 -4.73
CA LEU A 91 -13.44 3.40 -4.06
C LEU A 91 -14.36 4.32 -3.24
N LYS A 92 -13.79 5.33 -2.58
CA LYS A 92 -14.50 6.30 -1.72
C LYS A 92 -14.76 7.63 -2.43
N LYS A 93 -15.51 7.56 -3.54
CA LYS A 93 -15.80 8.70 -4.44
C LYS A 93 -16.52 9.89 -3.80
N GLU A 94 -17.11 9.72 -2.62
CA GLU A 94 -17.79 10.80 -1.89
C GLU A 94 -16.81 11.87 -1.35
N SER A 95 -15.51 11.59 -1.40
CA SER A 95 -14.47 12.55 -1.04
C SER A 95 -14.24 13.59 -2.14
N LYS A 96 -13.88 14.83 -1.75
CA LYS A 96 -13.50 15.90 -2.70
C LYS A 96 -12.25 15.56 -3.51
N ILE A 97 -11.45 14.59 -3.06
CA ILE A 97 -10.17 14.19 -3.64
C ILE A 97 -10.25 12.71 -4.01
N THR A 98 -10.49 12.44 -5.29
CA THR A 98 -10.60 11.09 -5.84
C THR A 98 -9.39 10.70 -6.69
N LYS A 99 -8.55 11.67 -7.06
CA LYS A 99 -7.34 11.46 -7.86
C LYS A 99 -6.11 11.41 -6.97
N LEU A 100 -5.25 10.44 -7.25
CA LEU A 100 -3.98 10.24 -6.55
C LEU A 100 -3.07 11.48 -6.61
N LYS A 101 -3.02 12.16 -7.76
CA LYS A 101 -2.25 13.41 -7.94
C LYS A 101 -2.74 14.54 -7.01
N ASP A 102 -4.05 14.70 -6.89
CA ASP A 102 -4.65 15.73 -6.03
C ASP A 102 -4.40 15.41 -4.56
N PHE A 103 -4.49 14.13 -4.19
CA PHE A 103 -4.14 13.68 -2.85
C PHE A 103 -2.68 13.97 -2.53
N TYR A 104 -1.78 13.68 -3.46
CA TYR A 104 -0.36 13.94 -3.28
C TYR A 104 -0.08 15.41 -2.99
N SER A 105 -0.62 16.35 -3.79
CA SER A 105 -0.38 17.77 -3.54
C SER A 105 -1.05 18.32 -2.28
N ASN A 106 -2.24 17.81 -1.91
CA ASN A 106 -2.97 18.32 -0.75
C ASN A 106 -2.58 17.66 0.58
N TYR A 107 -2.07 16.43 0.54
CA TYR A 107 -1.76 15.65 1.75
C TYR A 107 -0.29 15.23 1.80
N ILE A 108 0.31 14.72 0.73
CA ILE A 108 1.70 14.19 0.80
C ILE A 108 2.73 15.32 0.83
N GLU A 109 2.54 16.36 0.02
CA GLU A 109 3.49 17.50 -0.05
C GLU A 109 3.44 18.38 1.21
N THR A 110 2.27 18.50 1.84
CA THR A 110 2.00 19.48 2.91
C THR A 110 1.99 18.89 4.31
N ASN A 111 1.70 17.58 4.46
CA ASN A 111 1.55 16.95 5.77
C ASN A 111 2.93 16.58 6.34
N THR A 112 3.18 17.08 7.55
CA THR A 112 4.44 16.86 8.28
C THR A 112 4.73 15.40 8.57
N HIS A 113 3.71 14.53 8.64
CA HIS A 113 3.93 13.09 8.83
C HIS A 113 4.62 12.42 7.63
N TYR A 114 4.48 12.95 6.40
CA TYR A 114 5.22 12.45 5.24
C TYR A 114 6.57 13.13 5.05
N THR A 115 6.72 14.38 5.49
CA THR A 115 7.93 15.19 5.24
C THR A 115 8.91 15.19 6.41
N ASN A 116 8.47 14.78 7.60
CA ASN A 116 9.28 14.72 8.80
C ASN A 116 9.05 13.38 9.54
N CYS A 117 9.92 12.40 9.26
CA CYS A 117 9.83 11.06 9.83
C CYS A 117 10.86 10.89 10.97
N ASN A 118 10.53 11.38 12.16
CA ASN A 118 11.34 11.19 13.38
C ASN A 118 11.05 9.83 14.04
N ASN A 119 11.37 8.75 13.33
CA ASN A 119 11.16 7.38 13.80
C ASN A 119 12.42 6.76 14.43
N ASP A 120 13.46 7.56 14.65
CA ASP A 120 14.78 7.07 15.05
C ASP A 120 14.82 6.54 16.49
N GLY A 121 13.97 7.03 17.40
CA GLY A 121 13.97 6.60 18.81
C GLY A 121 15.36 6.67 19.45
N GLY A 122 16.25 7.51 18.91
CA GLY A 122 17.67 7.61 19.27
C GLY A 122 18.63 6.63 18.59
N ASN A 123 18.17 5.68 17.76
CA ASN A 123 19.02 4.76 16.98
C ASN A 123 18.98 5.07 15.47
N PRO A 124 20.04 5.66 14.90
CA PRO A 124 20.11 6.03 13.50
C PRO A 124 19.90 4.84 12.53
N ASN A 125 20.36 3.64 12.89
CA ASN A 125 20.26 2.45 12.02
C ASN A 125 18.84 1.88 11.97
N LYS A 126 17.97 2.24 12.91
CA LYS A 126 16.55 1.86 12.92
C LYS A 126 15.64 2.97 12.42
N SER A 127 16.22 4.13 12.10
CA SER A 127 15.49 5.23 11.45
C SER A 127 15.16 4.87 10.00
N LEU A 128 14.15 5.53 9.44
CA LEU A 128 13.84 5.40 8.02
C LEU A 128 15.08 5.62 7.14
N LYS A 129 15.85 6.68 7.43
CA LYS A 129 17.09 7.00 6.72
C LYS A 129 18.14 5.90 6.83
N GLY A 130 18.31 5.30 8.01
CA GLY A 130 19.24 4.19 8.20
C GLY A 130 18.83 2.94 7.42
N ILE A 131 17.52 2.71 7.26
CA ILE A 131 16.98 1.51 6.60
C ILE A 131 16.93 1.67 5.08
N THR A 132 16.49 2.82 4.57
CA THR A 132 16.19 3.03 3.14
C THR A 132 17.10 4.04 2.47
N GLY A 133 17.85 4.85 3.24
CA GLY A 133 18.63 5.98 2.73
C GLY A 133 17.84 7.28 2.58
N TYR A 134 16.52 7.26 2.74
CA TYR A 134 15.64 8.44 2.56
C TYR A 134 15.26 9.09 3.88
N ASN A 135 15.20 10.42 3.90
CA ASN A 135 14.94 11.16 5.14
C ASN A 135 13.47 11.04 5.58
N ASN A 136 12.55 10.88 4.64
CA ASN A 136 11.12 10.84 4.91
C ASN A 136 10.34 10.04 3.84
N TYR A 137 9.06 9.76 4.11
CA TYR A 137 8.22 8.97 3.19
C TYR A 137 7.92 9.71 1.89
N LYS A 138 7.84 11.05 1.91
CA LYS A 138 7.64 11.84 0.69
C LYS A 138 8.78 11.62 -0.30
N GLU A 139 10.04 11.62 0.14
CA GLU A 139 11.19 11.37 -0.74
C GLU A 139 11.09 9.99 -1.42
N ILE A 140 10.64 8.96 -0.69
CA ILE A 140 10.40 7.62 -1.27
C ILE A 140 9.28 7.70 -2.33
N ILE A 141 8.16 8.35 -2.02
CA ILE A 141 7.05 8.52 -2.96
C ILE A 141 7.49 9.32 -4.20
N ASP A 142 8.38 10.30 -4.05
CA ASP A 142 8.92 11.11 -5.14
C ASP A 142 9.73 10.29 -6.14
N THR A 143 10.42 9.23 -5.68
CA THR A 143 11.08 8.28 -6.59
C THR A 143 10.10 7.50 -7.46
N LYS A 144 8.83 7.40 -7.03
CA LYS A 144 7.73 6.70 -7.72
C LYS A 144 6.69 7.68 -8.26
N LYS A 145 7.02 8.97 -8.43
CA LYS A 145 6.09 10.03 -8.82
C LYS A 145 5.41 9.79 -10.18
N GLY A 146 6.03 8.99 -11.06
CA GLY A 146 5.43 8.56 -12.31
C GLY A 146 4.11 7.80 -12.14
N LEU A 147 3.93 7.09 -11.02
CA LEU A 147 2.70 6.38 -10.69
C LEU A 147 1.50 7.32 -10.52
N LEU A 148 1.72 8.59 -10.12
CA LEU A 148 0.63 9.56 -9.94
C LEU A 148 -0.15 9.83 -11.23
N ASN A 149 0.43 9.51 -12.40
CA ASN A 149 -0.15 9.75 -13.72
C ASN A 149 -0.83 8.51 -14.33
N ILE A 150 -0.71 7.33 -13.70
CA ILE A 150 -1.39 6.13 -14.18
C ILE A 150 -2.91 6.30 -13.99
N ASN A 151 -3.69 5.91 -15.00
CA ASN A 151 -5.15 5.97 -14.94
C ASN A 151 -5.68 5.15 -13.74
N SER A 152 -6.69 5.67 -13.04
CA SER A 152 -7.28 5.03 -11.87
C SER A 152 -7.88 3.64 -12.17
N GLU A 153 -8.33 3.39 -13.40
CA GLU A 153 -8.77 2.06 -13.86
C GLU A 153 -7.61 1.05 -13.82
N TYR A 154 -6.46 1.42 -14.37
CA TYR A 154 -5.27 0.58 -14.35
C TYR A 154 -4.71 0.41 -12.94
N MET A 155 -4.71 1.47 -12.12
CA MET A 155 -4.38 1.36 -10.70
C MET A 155 -5.29 0.36 -9.97
N SER A 156 -6.57 0.33 -10.32
CA SER A 156 -7.51 -0.61 -9.72
C SER A 156 -7.21 -2.06 -10.16
N LYS A 157 -6.91 -2.28 -11.44
CA LYS A 157 -6.47 -3.59 -11.96
C LYS A 157 -5.16 -4.06 -11.31
N PHE A 158 -4.19 -3.16 -11.17
CA PHE A 158 -2.94 -3.45 -10.44
C PHE A 158 -3.21 -3.82 -8.98
N TYR A 159 -4.11 -3.12 -8.30
CA TYR A 159 -4.49 -3.43 -6.94
C TYR A 159 -5.13 -4.82 -6.82
N GLU A 160 -6.02 -5.21 -7.74
CA GLU A 160 -6.62 -6.54 -7.75
C GLU A 160 -5.60 -7.66 -7.98
N ALA A 161 -4.64 -7.44 -8.90
CA ALA A 161 -3.53 -8.36 -9.13
C ALA A 161 -2.64 -8.46 -7.87
N PHE A 162 -2.19 -7.33 -7.34
CA PHE A 162 -1.41 -7.25 -6.10
C PHE A 162 -2.10 -7.98 -4.93
N LYS A 163 -3.38 -7.70 -4.70
CA LYS A 163 -4.18 -8.34 -3.64
C LYS A 163 -4.27 -9.85 -3.83
N SER A 164 -4.47 -10.31 -5.08
CA SER A 164 -4.51 -11.73 -5.40
C SER A 164 -3.17 -12.42 -5.11
N LEU A 165 -2.05 -11.77 -5.45
CA LEU A 165 -0.71 -12.26 -5.12
C LEU A 165 -0.48 -12.30 -3.61
N CYS A 166 -0.92 -11.28 -2.87
CA CYS A 166 -0.82 -11.29 -1.42
C CYS A 166 -1.64 -12.41 -0.78
N ASN A 167 -2.84 -12.68 -1.28
CA ASN A 167 -3.65 -13.81 -0.80
C ASN A 167 -2.96 -15.15 -1.06
N MET A 168 -2.11 -15.28 -2.08
CA MET A 168 -1.31 -16.50 -2.25
C MET A 168 -0.33 -16.67 -1.09
N TYR A 169 0.36 -15.60 -0.66
CA TYR A 169 1.26 -15.65 0.48
C TYR A 169 0.53 -15.91 1.79
N THR A 170 -0.67 -15.36 2.00
CA THR A 170 -1.38 -15.46 3.29
C THR A 170 -2.24 -16.72 3.43
N GLU A 171 -2.68 -17.33 2.33
CA GLU A 171 -3.34 -18.64 2.32
C GLU A 171 -2.37 -19.83 2.41
N LEU A 172 -1.05 -19.59 2.27
CA LEU A 172 -0.05 -20.60 2.64
C LEU A 172 -0.04 -20.77 4.15
N ASP A 173 -0.68 -21.84 4.62
CA ASP A 173 -0.63 -22.25 6.01
C ASP A 173 0.55 -23.19 6.24
N ALA A 174 1.53 -22.72 7.02
CA ALA A 174 2.67 -23.54 7.41
C ALA A 174 2.26 -24.76 8.25
N ASN A 175 1.09 -24.74 8.89
CA ASN A 175 0.57 -25.82 9.72
C ASN A 175 -0.33 -26.80 8.97
N ASP A 176 -0.79 -26.44 7.77
CA ASP A 176 -1.62 -27.30 6.93
C ASP A 176 -1.11 -27.33 5.49
N THR A 177 -0.16 -28.23 5.24
CA THR A 177 0.41 -28.46 3.91
C THR A 177 -0.59 -29.06 2.91
N THR A 178 -1.79 -29.46 3.35
CA THR A 178 -2.86 -29.95 2.47
C THR A 178 -3.74 -28.83 1.94
N ASN A 179 -3.70 -27.64 2.56
CA ASN A 179 -4.42 -26.47 2.10
C ASN A 179 -3.85 -25.98 0.76
N LYS A 180 -4.67 -26.10 -0.29
CA LYS A 180 -4.34 -25.71 -1.66
C LYS A 180 -5.04 -24.42 -2.11
N ASN A 181 -5.58 -23.62 -1.19
CA ASN A 181 -6.27 -22.37 -1.50
C ASN A 181 -5.37 -21.39 -2.27
N TYR A 182 -4.07 -21.39 -1.97
CA TYR A 182 -3.08 -20.59 -2.69
C TYR A 182 -3.08 -20.85 -4.21
N LEU A 183 -3.42 -22.07 -4.67
CA LEU A 183 -3.53 -22.39 -6.11
C LEU A 183 -4.71 -21.65 -6.77
N ASN A 184 -5.83 -21.50 -6.05
CA ASN A 184 -6.97 -20.72 -6.54
C ASN A 184 -6.63 -19.23 -6.59
N CYS A 185 -5.89 -18.71 -5.59
CA CYS A 185 -5.37 -17.35 -5.62
C CYS A 185 -4.37 -17.15 -6.78
N ALA A 186 -3.51 -18.13 -7.06
CA ALA A 186 -2.57 -18.08 -8.18
C ALA A 186 -3.28 -18.01 -9.54
N LYS A 187 -4.34 -18.80 -9.74
CA LYS A 187 -5.18 -18.70 -10.95
C LYS A 187 -5.80 -17.31 -11.11
N LYS A 188 -6.31 -16.73 -10.02
CA LYS A 188 -6.85 -15.36 -10.02
C LYS A 188 -5.79 -14.32 -10.35
N PHE A 189 -4.60 -14.43 -9.74
CA PHE A 189 -3.47 -13.57 -10.03
C PHE A 189 -3.08 -13.63 -11.51
N VAL A 190 -2.88 -14.83 -12.08
CA VAL A 190 -2.50 -15.00 -13.48
C VAL A 190 -3.55 -14.38 -14.42
N GLY A 191 -4.84 -14.58 -14.16
CA GLY A 191 -5.90 -13.94 -14.93
C GLY A 191 -5.80 -12.41 -14.91
N LYS A 192 -5.67 -11.82 -13.71
CA LYS A 192 -5.54 -10.36 -13.54
C LYS A 192 -4.24 -9.80 -14.13
N TYR A 193 -3.15 -10.55 -14.03
CA TYR A 193 -1.88 -10.17 -14.62
C TYR A 193 -1.96 -10.18 -16.16
N ASN A 194 -2.62 -11.16 -16.75
CA ASN A 194 -2.79 -11.23 -18.21
C ASN A 194 -3.59 -10.03 -18.74
N GLU A 195 -4.67 -9.63 -18.05
CA GLU A 195 -5.44 -8.42 -18.39
C GLU A 195 -4.57 -7.14 -18.40
N LEU A 196 -3.57 -7.07 -17.52
CA LEU A 196 -2.60 -5.96 -17.48
C LEU A 196 -1.53 -6.08 -18.58
N ASN A 197 -1.13 -7.31 -18.91
CA ASN A 197 -0.08 -7.58 -19.90
C ASN A 197 -0.56 -7.45 -21.36
N GLU A 198 -1.87 -7.44 -21.59
CA GLU A 198 -2.47 -7.26 -22.92
C GLU A 198 -2.56 -5.79 -23.38
N VAL A 199 -2.25 -4.83 -22.50
CA VAL A 199 -2.29 -3.41 -22.86
C VAL A 199 -1.15 -3.08 -23.82
N SER A 200 -1.49 -2.62 -25.03
CA SER A 200 -0.54 -2.24 -26.07
C SER A 200 0.13 -0.90 -25.79
N ASP A 201 1.21 -0.62 -26.54
CA ASP A 201 1.85 0.70 -26.60
C ASP A 201 2.45 1.20 -25.27
N ILE A 202 2.81 0.26 -24.39
CA ILE A 202 3.49 0.53 -23.13
C ILE A 202 5.00 0.34 -23.32
N THR A 203 5.77 1.40 -23.07
CA THR A 203 7.23 1.33 -23.08
C THR A 203 7.76 0.68 -21.80
N GLU A 204 8.88 -0.04 -21.89
CA GLU A 204 9.50 -0.71 -20.73
C GLU A 204 9.92 0.28 -19.63
N ASP A 205 10.25 1.52 -20.01
CA ASP A 205 10.61 2.59 -19.07
C ASP A 205 9.40 3.26 -18.40
N SER A 206 8.17 2.91 -18.83
CA SER A 206 6.97 3.55 -18.30
C SER A 206 6.73 3.14 -16.83
N PRO A 207 6.14 4.03 -16.01
CA PRO A 207 5.74 3.68 -14.65
C PRO A 207 4.77 2.49 -14.58
N TYR A 208 3.97 2.30 -15.63
CA TYR A 208 3.09 1.14 -15.75
C TYR A 208 3.89 -0.16 -15.86
N TYR A 209 4.84 -0.20 -16.80
CA TYR A 209 5.65 -1.40 -17.04
C TYR A 209 6.51 -1.73 -15.81
N GLN A 210 7.01 -0.72 -15.10
CA GLN A 210 7.75 -0.91 -13.85
C GLN A 210 6.89 -1.67 -12.83
N VAL A 211 5.66 -1.25 -12.57
CA VAL A 211 4.74 -1.96 -11.65
C VAL A 211 4.43 -3.37 -12.15
N LEU A 212 4.18 -3.53 -13.45
CA LEU A 212 3.92 -4.84 -14.06
C LEU A 212 5.12 -5.79 -13.85
N SER A 213 6.33 -5.29 -14.08
CA SER A 213 7.59 -6.02 -13.87
C SER A 213 7.78 -6.39 -12.39
N THR A 214 7.53 -5.47 -11.45
CA THR A 214 7.58 -5.76 -10.01
C THR A 214 6.62 -6.89 -9.64
N LEU A 215 5.37 -6.86 -10.11
CA LEU A 215 4.39 -7.94 -9.88
C LEU A 215 4.83 -9.29 -10.48
N SER A 216 5.38 -9.27 -11.70
CA SER A 216 5.90 -10.47 -12.37
C SER A 216 7.05 -11.10 -11.59
N ASN A 217 8.01 -10.27 -11.17
CA ASN A 217 9.16 -10.69 -10.38
C ASN A 217 8.73 -11.27 -9.04
N ASP A 218 7.78 -10.63 -8.36
CA ASP A 218 7.27 -11.10 -7.07
C ASP A 218 6.48 -12.41 -7.18
N TYR A 219 5.74 -12.63 -8.27
CA TYR A 219 5.12 -13.93 -8.56
C TYR A 219 6.15 -15.00 -8.88
N ASN A 220 7.19 -14.66 -9.65
CA ASN A 220 8.29 -15.58 -9.93
C ASN A 220 9.07 -15.96 -8.68
N ASN A 221 9.22 -15.03 -7.73
CA ASN A 221 9.80 -15.29 -6.43
C ASN A 221 8.89 -16.19 -5.58
N PHE A 222 7.58 -15.96 -5.58
CA PHE A 222 6.62 -16.85 -4.92
C PHE A 222 6.73 -18.29 -5.43
N LYS A 223 6.88 -18.52 -6.73
CA LYS A 223 7.03 -19.88 -7.29
C LYS A 223 8.30 -20.60 -6.82
N LYS A 224 9.31 -19.87 -6.33
CA LYS A 224 10.56 -20.42 -5.80
C LYS A 224 10.52 -20.64 -4.30
N PHE A 225 9.55 -20.04 -3.61
CA PHE A 225 9.30 -20.21 -2.19
C PHE A 225 8.65 -21.58 -1.94
#